data_AF-A0A833S7T8-F1
#
_entry.id   AF-A0A833S7T8-F1
#
_cell.length_a   1.000
_cell.length_b   1.000
_cell.length_c   1.000
_cell.angle_alpha   90.00
_cell.angle_beta   90.00
_cell.angle_gamma   90.00
#
_symmetry.space_group_name_H-M   'P 1'
#
loop_
_entity.id
_entity.type
_entity.pdbx_description
1 polymer ?
#
loop_
_entity_poly.entity_id
_entity_poly.type
_entity_poly.pdbx_seq_one_letter_code
_entity_poly.pdbx_strand_id
1 'polypeptide(L)'
;MIGVLERSEHSRRWPFGIRQFQTEPVQQQPAHSPEVVAPLIYKSAKAIGSVQSPGLINWERLSGHRDEDAFEVVNDGISVLQEGNYQVNVDLHHSQPRQSYNVVFKVWHHKTLLAQCSCPLCTKKEISLSLLEMSCQLPALTKLRVEFLAPGFAFHESRIVLRLLQ
;
A
#
# COMPACT_ATOMS: atom_id res chain seq x y z
N MET A 1 27.71 87.25 -47.06
CA MET A 1 26.46 87.54 -46.33
C MET A 1 26.37 86.54 -45.19
N ILE A 2 26.14 87.04 -44.00
CA ILE A 2 26.30 86.38 -42.69
C ILE A 2 25.15 85.39 -42.47
N GLY A 3 25.51 84.17 -42.08
CA GLY A 3 25.08 83.58 -40.81
C GLY A 3 23.60 83.27 -40.56
N VAL A 4 23.43 82.02 -40.09
CA VAL A 4 22.55 81.58 -39.01
C VAL A 4 21.04 81.56 -39.32
N LEU A 5 20.38 80.44 -39.01
CA LEU A 5 19.36 80.34 -37.95
C LEU A 5 18.30 79.24 -38.23
N GLU A 6 18.20 78.36 -37.24
CA GLU A 6 17.01 77.69 -36.69
C GLU A 6 15.90 77.04 -37.53
N ARG A 7 15.48 75.90 -36.94
CA ARG A 7 14.12 75.52 -36.54
C ARG A 7 13.30 74.57 -37.41
N SER A 8 12.43 73.91 -36.63
CA SER A 8 11.12 73.35 -36.94
C SER A 8 11.04 71.99 -37.64
N GLU A 9 10.67 71.01 -36.81
CA GLU A 9 9.42 70.22 -36.86
C GLU A 9 8.90 69.61 -38.18
N HIS A 10 8.19 68.50 -37.95
CA HIS A 10 7.14 67.89 -38.77
C HIS A 10 7.56 66.81 -39.80
N SER A 11 7.17 65.58 -39.41
CA SER A 11 6.22 64.75 -40.17
C SER A 11 6.76 63.79 -41.24
N ARG A 12 6.62 62.50 -40.90
CA ARG A 12 6.19 61.36 -41.73
C ARG A 12 6.97 61.08 -43.03
N ARG A 13 7.75 59.99 -43.04
CA ARG A 13 7.38 58.67 -43.62
C ARG A 13 8.61 57.76 -43.68
N TRP A 14 8.35 56.50 -43.33
CA TRP A 14 9.22 55.33 -43.28
C TRP A 14 9.99 55.05 -44.58
N PRO A 15 11.09 54.30 -44.48
CA PRO A 15 11.14 53.06 -45.24
C PRO A 15 11.60 51.84 -44.41
N PHE A 16 10.85 50.76 -44.59
CA PHE A 16 11.30 49.36 -44.68
C PHE A 16 12.20 48.77 -43.59
N GLY A 17 11.62 47.85 -42.82
CA GLY A 17 12.37 46.87 -42.05
C GLY A 17 11.55 46.05 -41.05
N ILE A 18 10.34 45.58 -41.39
CA ILE A 18 9.60 44.68 -40.50
C ILE A 18 10.05 43.24 -40.78
N ARG A 19 10.93 42.73 -39.91
CA ARG A 19 11.17 41.29 -39.77
C ARG A 19 9.84 40.62 -39.41
N GLN A 20 9.44 39.61 -40.18
CA GLN A 20 8.36 38.72 -39.81
C GLN A 20 8.76 37.99 -38.52
N PHE A 21 8.10 38.30 -37.42
CA PHE A 21 8.13 37.44 -36.24
C PHE A 21 7.22 36.26 -36.53
N GLN A 22 7.85 35.13 -36.81
CA GLN A 22 7.21 33.83 -36.88
C GLN A 22 6.76 33.48 -35.44
N THR A 23 5.47 33.63 -35.13
CA THR A 23 4.90 33.08 -33.90
C THR A 23 4.87 31.57 -34.04
N GLU A 24 5.76 30.90 -33.31
CA GLU A 24 5.70 29.45 -33.13
C GLU A 24 4.35 29.06 -32.50
N PRO A 25 3.71 27.98 -32.96
CA PRO A 25 2.55 27.45 -32.27
C PRO A 25 3.01 26.91 -30.92
N VAL A 26 2.45 27.46 -29.84
CA VAL A 26 2.58 26.91 -28.49
C VAL A 26 2.06 25.47 -28.55
N GLN A 27 3.00 24.51 -28.53
CA GLN A 27 2.67 23.10 -28.31
C GLN A 27 2.01 23.00 -26.94
N GLN A 28 0.70 22.80 -26.94
CA GLN A 28 -0.05 22.42 -25.75
C GLN A 28 0.55 21.10 -25.26
N GLN A 29 1.28 21.18 -24.14
CA GLN A 29 1.66 19.99 -23.38
C GLN A 29 0.38 19.18 -23.12
N PRO A 30 0.41 17.85 -23.29
CA PRO A 30 -0.73 17.02 -22.92
C PRO A 30 -1.03 17.29 -21.46
N ALA A 31 -2.27 17.67 -21.19
CA ALA A 31 -2.77 17.82 -19.83
C ALA A 31 -2.54 16.50 -19.10
N HIS A 32 -1.51 16.43 -18.28
CA HIS A 32 -1.41 15.41 -17.26
C HIS A 32 -2.62 15.64 -16.35
N SER A 33 -3.66 14.85 -16.55
CA SER A 33 -4.73 14.72 -15.57
C SER A 33 -4.06 14.46 -14.23
N PRO A 34 -4.35 15.24 -13.17
CA PRO A 34 -3.78 14.95 -11.87
C PRO A 34 -4.18 13.52 -11.53
N GLU A 35 -3.19 12.65 -11.37
CA GLU A 35 -3.38 11.31 -10.86
C GLU A 35 -4.05 11.49 -9.50
N VAL A 36 -5.33 11.14 -9.42
CA VAL A 36 -6.10 11.23 -8.18
C VAL A 36 -5.55 10.14 -7.29
N VAL A 37 -4.56 10.47 -6.47
CA VAL A 37 -3.99 9.55 -5.49
C VAL A 37 -5.08 9.23 -4.48
N ALA A 38 -5.69 8.05 -4.61
CA ALA A 38 -6.67 7.57 -3.66
C ALA A 38 -6.02 7.39 -2.28
N PRO A 39 -6.69 7.79 -1.19
CA PRO A 39 -6.15 7.66 0.15
C PRO A 39 -6.01 6.18 0.54
N LEU A 40 -4.87 5.82 1.15
CA LEU A 40 -4.62 4.45 1.60
C LEU A 40 -5.56 4.03 2.74
N ILE A 41 -6.40 3.02 2.51
CA ILE A 41 -7.25 2.42 3.53
C ILE A 41 -6.57 1.18 4.08
N TYR A 42 -6.27 1.14 5.39
CA TYR A 42 -5.57 -0.01 5.98
C TYR A 42 -5.86 -0.24 7.46
N LYS A 43 -5.80 -1.50 7.90
CA LYS A 43 -5.76 -1.90 9.31
C LYS A 43 -4.49 -2.69 9.61
N SER A 44 -3.89 -2.43 10.76
CA SER A 44 -2.87 -3.26 11.38
C SER A 44 -3.36 -3.83 12.70
N ALA A 45 -3.00 -5.07 12.97
CA ALA A 45 -3.33 -5.77 14.20
C ALA A 45 -2.13 -6.57 14.70
N LYS A 46 -2.08 -6.79 16.01
CA LYS A 46 -1.08 -7.64 16.67
C LYS A 46 -1.74 -8.84 17.32
N ALA A 47 -1.00 -9.92 17.50
CA ALA A 47 -1.52 -11.11 18.17
C ALA A 47 -1.79 -10.80 19.65
N ILE A 48 -2.94 -11.23 20.16
CA ILE A 48 -3.35 -11.00 21.56
C ILE A 48 -2.46 -11.79 22.53
N GLY A 49 -1.98 -12.96 22.12
CA GLY A 49 -1.20 -13.85 22.94
C GLY A 49 -0.44 -14.87 22.11
N SER A 50 0.24 -15.79 22.80
CA SER A 50 0.92 -16.90 22.14
C SER A 50 -0.05 -18.03 21.84
N VAL A 51 0.13 -18.71 20.71
CA VAL A 51 -0.74 -19.78 20.22
C VAL A 51 0.09 -21.04 20.00
N GLN A 52 -0.33 -22.16 20.59
CA GLN A 52 0.29 -23.46 20.36
C GLN A 52 -0.19 -24.04 19.02
N SER A 53 0.71 -24.74 18.31
CA SER A 53 0.37 -25.43 17.07
C SER A 53 -0.36 -26.77 17.30
N PRO A 54 -1.36 -27.11 16.46
CA PRO A 54 -2.01 -26.24 15.48
C PRO A 54 -2.97 -25.25 16.17
N GLY A 55 -3.03 -24.01 15.71
CA GLY A 55 -3.91 -23.01 16.34
C GLY A 55 -4.17 -21.75 15.52
N LEU A 56 -5.37 -21.17 15.73
CA LEU A 56 -5.77 -19.90 15.12
C LEU A 56 -5.23 -18.72 15.93
N ILE A 57 -4.74 -17.71 15.23
CA ILE A 57 -4.23 -16.48 15.86
C ILE A 57 -5.36 -15.49 16.03
N ASN A 58 -5.56 -15.05 17.28
CA ASN A 58 -6.48 -13.98 17.62
C ASN A 58 -5.75 -12.65 17.60
N TRP A 59 -6.41 -11.64 17.06
CA TRP A 59 -5.82 -10.34 16.79
C TRP A 59 -6.48 -9.25 17.62
N GLU A 60 -5.72 -8.24 18.00
CA GLU A 60 -6.23 -6.98 18.51
C GLU A 60 -5.77 -5.82 17.62
N ARG A 61 -6.64 -4.82 17.48
CA ARG A 61 -6.35 -3.62 16.69
C ARG A 61 -5.10 -2.93 17.23
N LEU A 62 -4.16 -2.62 16.34
CA LEU A 62 -2.97 -1.84 16.67
C LEU A 62 -3.08 -0.41 16.14
N SER A 63 -3.33 -0.24 14.84
CA SER A 63 -3.50 1.05 14.17
C SER A 63 -4.23 0.90 12.83
N GLY A 64 -4.65 1.99 12.21
CA GLY A 64 -5.30 1.98 10.90
C GLY A 64 -5.60 3.38 10.36
N HIS A 65 -5.99 3.46 9.10
CA HIS A 65 -6.47 4.69 8.46
C HIS A 65 -7.73 4.40 7.64
N ARG A 66 -8.82 5.14 7.94
CA ARG A 66 -10.14 5.00 7.29
C ARG A 66 -10.61 3.54 7.26
N ASP A 67 -10.34 2.83 8.34
CA ASP A 67 -10.40 1.38 8.39
C ASP A 67 -11.64 0.86 9.14
N GLU A 68 -12.39 1.77 9.75
CA GLU A 68 -13.62 1.50 10.48
C GLU A 68 -14.72 0.92 9.57
N ASP A 69 -14.88 1.49 8.37
CA ASP A 69 -15.90 1.04 7.41
C ASP A 69 -15.40 -0.09 6.50
N ALA A 70 -14.10 -0.39 6.53
CA ALA A 70 -13.48 -1.38 5.64
C ALA A 70 -13.14 -2.69 6.34
N PHE A 71 -12.93 -2.66 7.66
CA PHE A 71 -12.37 -3.79 8.39
C PHE A 71 -12.82 -3.85 9.85
N GLU A 72 -13.09 -5.05 10.35
CA GLU A 72 -13.45 -5.30 11.74
C GLU A 72 -12.59 -6.43 12.32
N VAL A 73 -12.02 -6.22 13.51
CA VAL A 73 -11.34 -7.31 14.23
C VAL A 73 -12.41 -8.14 14.92
N VAL A 74 -12.46 -9.43 14.59
CA VAL A 74 -13.44 -10.38 15.11
C VAL A 74 -12.72 -11.56 15.77
N ASN A 75 -13.48 -12.48 16.38
CA ASN A 75 -12.94 -13.46 17.31
C ASN A 75 -11.64 -14.13 16.85
N ASP A 76 -11.53 -14.70 15.68
CA ASP A 76 -10.44 -15.60 15.28
C ASP A 76 -9.78 -15.11 13.99
N GLY A 77 -9.81 -13.79 13.76
CA GLY A 77 -9.45 -13.21 12.47
C GLY A 77 -9.80 -11.74 12.31
N ILE A 78 -9.79 -11.29 11.06
CA ILE A 78 -10.19 -9.94 10.67
C ILE A 78 -11.21 -10.05 9.53
N SER A 79 -12.37 -9.44 9.71
CA SER A 79 -13.40 -9.32 8.69
C SER A 79 -13.12 -8.13 7.80
N VAL A 80 -13.19 -8.33 6.47
CA VAL A 80 -13.31 -7.23 5.51
C VAL A 80 -14.80 -6.90 5.34
N LEU A 81 -15.16 -5.63 5.38
CA LEU A 81 -16.55 -5.18 5.36
C LEU A 81 -17.04 -4.82 3.96
N GLN A 82 -16.10 -4.59 3.04
CA GLN A 82 -16.35 -4.21 1.66
C GLN A 82 -15.78 -5.27 0.73
N GLU A 83 -16.28 -5.33 -0.50
CA GLU A 83 -15.67 -6.12 -1.55
C GLU A 83 -14.53 -5.31 -2.18
N GLY A 84 -13.42 -5.96 -2.51
CA GLY A 84 -12.32 -5.29 -3.19
C GLY A 84 -11.07 -6.12 -3.34
N ASN A 85 -10.04 -5.47 -3.87
CA ASN A 85 -8.69 -6.01 -3.94
C ASN A 85 -7.94 -5.65 -2.67
N TYR A 86 -7.34 -6.64 -2.02
CA TYR A 86 -6.64 -6.47 -0.76
C TYR A 86 -5.19 -6.90 -0.88
N GLN A 87 -4.30 -6.15 -0.23
CA GLN A 87 -2.98 -6.62 0.12
C GLN A 87 -3.00 -7.09 1.58
N VAL A 88 -2.55 -8.32 1.81
CA VAL A 88 -2.47 -8.95 3.13
C VAL A 88 -1.02 -9.29 3.43
N ASN A 89 -0.50 -8.71 4.51
CA ASN A 89 0.86 -8.96 5.00
C ASN A 89 0.78 -9.58 6.39
N VAL A 90 1.41 -10.73 6.58
CA VAL A 90 1.47 -11.45 7.86
C VAL A 90 2.93 -11.61 8.26
N ASP A 91 3.26 -11.08 9.43
CA ASP A 91 4.56 -11.21 10.06
C ASP A 91 4.40 -12.14 11.25
N LEU A 92 4.86 -13.38 11.12
CA LEU A 92 4.68 -14.39 12.16
C LEU A 92 5.99 -14.65 12.90
N HIS A 93 6.02 -14.29 14.18
CA HIS A 93 7.07 -14.67 15.10
C HIS A 93 6.70 -16.01 15.74
N HIS A 94 7.56 -17.02 15.66
CA HIS A 94 7.29 -18.34 16.22
C HIS A 94 8.56 -19.01 16.73
N SER A 95 8.41 -20.02 17.58
CA SER A 95 9.53 -20.84 18.03
C SER A 95 10.22 -21.50 16.84
N GLN A 96 11.55 -21.55 16.87
CA GLN A 96 12.34 -22.31 15.91
C GLN A 96 11.91 -23.78 15.94
N PRO A 97 11.38 -24.34 14.85
CA PRO A 97 10.93 -25.72 14.85
C PRO A 97 12.12 -26.67 15.03
N ARG A 98 12.01 -27.58 16.00
CA ARG A 98 13.03 -28.62 16.27
C ARG A 98 12.76 -29.95 15.56
N GLN A 99 11.59 -30.05 14.96
CA GLN A 99 11.11 -31.22 14.22
C GLN A 99 10.87 -30.83 12.77
N SER A 100 10.84 -31.80 11.87
CA SER A 100 10.46 -31.57 10.47
C SER A 100 9.02 -31.06 10.37
N TYR A 101 8.80 -30.06 9.53
CA TYR A 101 7.48 -29.50 9.22
C TYR A 101 7.44 -29.09 7.76
N ASN A 102 6.24 -29.04 7.18
CA ASN A 102 6.04 -28.66 5.78
C ASN A 102 5.52 -27.23 5.62
N VAL A 103 4.79 -26.74 6.62
CA VAL A 103 4.11 -25.44 6.57
C VAL A 103 4.25 -24.77 7.93
N VAL A 104 4.60 -23.48 7.93
CA VAL A 104 4.64 -22.66 9.14
C VAL A 104 3.23 -22.18 9.49
N PHE A 105 2.56 -21.55 8.54
CA PHE A 105 1.19 -21.07 8.72
C PHE A 105 0.44 -20.97 7.39
N LYS A 106 -0.89 -20.91 7.49
CA LYS A 106 -1.81 -20.72 6.37
C LYS A 106 -2.70 -19.51 6.61
N VAL A 107 -3.07 -18.84 5.52
CA VAL A 107 -4.06 -17.77 5.52
C VAL A 107 -5.29 -18.26 4.78
N TRP A 108 -6.42 -18.20 5.46
CA TRP A 108 -7.69 -18.74 4.99
C TRP A 108 -8.73 -17.63 4.92
N HIS A 109 -9.70 -17.81 4.02
CA HIS A 109 -11.01 -17.21 4.18
C HIS A 109 -12.09 -18.28 4.08
N HIS A 110 -12.97 -18.34 5.08
CA HIS A 110 -13.93 -19.44 5.21
C HIS A 110 -13.27 -20.84 5.17
N LYS A 111 -13.42 -21.58 4.07
CA LYS A 111 -12.82 -22.90 3.81
C LYS A 111 -11.78 -22.88 2.68
N THR A 112 -11.54 -21.70 2.10
CA THR A 112 -10.66 -21.52 0.95
C THR A 112 -9.29 -21.06 1.43
N LEU A 113 -8.26 -21.76 1.00
CA LEU A 113 -6.87 -21.40 1.24
C LEU A 113 -6.50 -20.23 0.32
N LEU A 114 -6.04 -19.12 0.89
CA LEU A 114 -5.53 -17.99 0.11
C LEU A 114 -4.05 -18.17 -0.18
N ALA A 115 -3.27 -18.45 0.87
CA ALA A 115 -1.83 -18.62 0.77
C ALA A 115 -1.26 -19.37 1.98
N GLN A 116 -0.01 -19.79 1.87
CA GLN A 116 0.71 -20.43 2.96
C GLN A 116 2.17 -20.01 2.97
N CYS A 117 2.75 -19.96 4.17
CA CYS A 117 4.18 -19.77 4.35
C CYS A 117 4.81 -21.10 4.77
N SER A 118 5.80 -21.57 4.01
CA SER A 118 6.38 -22.91 4.22
C SER A 118 7.69 -22.88 4.99
N CYS A 119 8.39 -21.74 5.01
CA CYS A 119 9.70 -21.62 5.64
C CYS A 119 9.90 -20.24 6.30
N PRO A 120 10.67 -20.18 7.39
CA PRO A 120 11.04 -18.92 8.02
C PRO A 120 12.05 -18.15 7.17
N LEU A 121 11.92 -16.82 7.20
CA LEU A 121 12.84 -15.90 6.58
C LEU A 121 14.14 -15.77 7.39
N CYS A 122 14.04 -15.68 8.71
CA CYS A 122 15.21 -15.59 9.58
C CYS A 122 14.97 -16.27 10.92
N THR A 123 16.05 -16.65 11.60
CA THR A 123 16.01 -17.26 12.94
C THR A 123 17.10 -16.65 13.82
N LYS A 124 16.73 -16.25 15.03
CA LYS A 124 17.62 -15.66 16.05
C LYS A 124 17.21 -16.17 17.43
N LYS A 125 18.16 -16.72 18.19
CA LYS A 125 17.96 -17.12 19.60
C LYS A 125 16.68 -17.95 19.81
N GLU A 126 16.50 -19.03 19.05
CA GLU A 126 15.32 -19.92 19.10
C GLU A 126 13.99 -19.30 18.62
N ILE A 127 13.99 -18.08 18.09
CA ILE A 127 12.82 -17.43 17.50
C ILE A 127 13.02 -17.29 16.00
N SER A 128 12.05 -17.76 15.24
CA SER A 128 11.98 -17.63 13.79
C SER A 128 10.94 -16.57 13.41
N LEU A 129 11.23 -15.84 12.33
CA LEU A 129 10.30 -14.92 11.67
C LEU A 129 9.93 -15.50 10.32
N SER A 130 8.64 -15.67 10.08
CA SER A 130 8.07 -16.09 8.79
C SER A 130 7.18 -14.98 8.26
N LEU A 131 7.40 -14.58 7.00
CA LEU A 131 6.65 -13.51 6.36
C LEU A 131 5.79 -14.08 5.23
N LEU A 132 4.62 -13.47 5.02
CA LEU A 132 3.79 -13.70 3.86
C LEU A 132 3.20 -12.37 3.41
N GLU A 133 3.37 -12.06 2.14
CA GLU A 133 2.71 -10.94 1.47
C GLU A 133 1.92 -11.50 0.28
N MET A 134 0.66 -11.13 0.17
CA MET A 134 -0.21 -11.56 -0.92
C MET A 134 -1.20 -10.46 -1.31
N SER A 135 -1.62 -10.50 -2.57
CA SER A 135 -2.78 -9.75 -3.05
C SER A 135 -3.91 -10.72 -3.38
N CYS A 136 -5.13 -10.40 -2.96
CA CYS A 136 -6.30 -11.23 -3.24
C CYS A 136 -7.56 -10.36 -3.36
N GLN A 137 -8.52 -10.85 -4.17
CA GLN A 137 -9.86 -10.27 -4.20
C GLN A 137 -10.68 -10.94 -3.10
N LEU A 138 -11.34 -10.14 -2.25
CA LEU A 138 -12.16 -10.65 -1.16
C LEU A 138 -13.59 -10.10 -1.29
N PRO A 139 -14.61 -10.96 -1.18
CA PRO A 139 -15.99 -10.53 -1.04
C PRO A 139 -16.22 -9.74 0.24
N ALA A 140 -17.23 -8.88 0.25
CA ALA A 140 -17.68 -8.22 1.48
C ALA A 140 -18.03 -9.24 2.58
N LEU A 141 -17.82 -8.85 3.84
CA LEU A 141 -18.06 -9.66 5.04
C LEU A 141 -17.21 -10.94 5.10
N THR A 142 -16.11 -10.99 4.35
CA THR A 142 -15.19 -12.11 4.38
C THR A 142 -14.29 -12.04 5.60
N LYS A 143 -14.23 -13.13 6.37
CA LYS A 143 -13.30 -13.25 7.51
C LYS A 143 -12.01 -13.95 7.10
N LEU A 144 -10.90 -13.23 7.26
CA LEU A 144 -9.54 -13.75 7.12
C LEU A 144 -9.05 -14.35 8.43
N ARG A 145 -8.48 -15.55 8.35
CA ARG A 145 -7.91 -16.28 9.48
C ARG A 145 -6.47 -16.67 9.19
N VAL A 146 -5.64 -16.63 10.22
CA VAL A 146 -4.27 -17.14 10.16
C VAL A 146 -4.16 -18.34 11.10
N GLU A 147 -3.77 -19.47 10.54
CA GLU A 147 -3.60 -20.74 11.24
C GLU A 147 -2.12 -21.08 11.33
N PHE A 148 -1.59 -21.16 12.54
CA PHE A 148 -0.24 -21.61 12.82
C PHE A 148 -0.16 -23.14 12.86
N LEU A 149 0.85 -23.70 12.19
CA LEU A 149 1.00 -25.13 11.94
C LEU A 149 2.40 -25.66 12.28
N ALA A 150 3.44 -24.82 12.33
CA ALA A 150 4.78 -25.25 12.69
C ALA A 150 4.83 -25.77 14.14
N PRO A 151 5.62 -26.80 14.47
CA PRO A 151 5.76 -27.27 15.84
C PRO A 151 6.19 -26.16 16.82
N GLY A 152 5.49 -26.07 17.96
CA GLY A 152 5.78 -25.12 19.04
C GLY A 152 4.73 -24.02 19.16
N PHE A 153 5.17 -22.76 19.26
CA PHE A 153 4.31 -21.61 19.56
C PHE A 153 4.51 -20.47 18.57
N ALA A 154 3.41 -19.86 18.11
CA ALA A 154 3.41 -18.51 17.56
C ALA A 154 3.32 -17.50 18.71
N PHE A 155 4.08 -16.42 18.63
CA PHE A 155 4.22 -15.44 19.70
C PHE A 155 3.38 -14.18 19.47
N HIS A 156 3.10 -13.46 20.55
CA HIS A 156 2.29 -12.24 20.57
C HIS A 156 2.89 -11.05 19.78
N GLU A 157 4.18 -11.11 19.46
CA GLU A 157 4.86 -10.13 18.60
C GLU A 157 4.43 -10.22 17.14
N SER A 158 3.70 -11.26 16.76
CA SER A 158 3.17 -11.45 15.40
C SER A 158 2.18 -10.35 15.01
N ARG A 159 2.16 -10.00 13.72
CA ARG A 159 1.39 -8.88 13.17
C ARG A 159 0.69 -9.28 11.87
N ILE A 160 -0.41 -8.60 11.60
CA ILE A 160 -1.09 -8.64 10.31
C ILE A 160 -1.42 -7.22 9.87
N VAL A 161 -1.24 -6.94 8.58
CA VAL A 161 -1.62 -5.68 7.94
C VAL A 161 -2.49 -5.98 6.73
N LEU A 162 -3.61 -5.28 6.65
CA LEU A 162 -4.60 -5.36 5.57
C LEU A 162 -4.72 -4.01 4.92
N ARG A 163 -4.63 -3.95 3.60
CA ARG A 163 -4.81 -2.72 2.81
C ARG A 163 -5.85 -2.97 1.73
N LEU A 164 -6.81 -2.07 1.59
CA LEU A 164 -7.73 -2.05 0.47
C LEU A 164 -7.08 -1.24 -0.67
N LEU A 165 -6.97 -1.86 -1.84
CA LEU A 165 -6.39 -1.29 -3.04
C LEU A 165 -7.52 -0.66 -3.86
N GLN A 166 -7.41 0.63 -4.16
CA GLN A 166 -8.39 1.45 -4.89
C GLN A 166 -7.86 1.86 -6.25
#